data_AF-A0A9N8VX01-F1
#
_entry.id   AF-A0A9N8VX01-F1
#
_cell.length_a   1.000
_cell.length_b   1.000
_cell.length_c   1.000
_cell.angle_alpha   90.00
_cell.angle_beta   90.00
_cell.angle_gamma   90.00
#
_symmetry.space_group_name_H-M   'P 1'
#
loop_
_entity.id
_entity.type
_entity.pdbx_description
1 polymer ?
#
loop_
_entity_poly.entity_id
_entity_poly.type
_entity_poly.pdbx_seq_one_letter_code
_entity_poly.pdbx_strand_id
1 'polypeptide(L)'
;MSTTKRIFDKRGEINGEYVPNPTTGQRHLKFGPPGVGANVEEPIGDYHQVPDKDEVDIHGEGISVEAENRNLAELKSLSTDYARKESKEGTGPHFKTQAATAASALGKYAAAIGQERLKNPTELLRDLPHIENIDKKALLDRLKKEVKARQSVEMNEMHKEVRGGVAAHVQSAVDKLDQLIEE
;
A
#
# COMPACT_ATOMS: atom_id res chain seq x y z
N MET A 1 12.72 21.04 37.08
CA MET A 1 13.55 22.10 36.46
C MET A 1 14.44 21.44 35.41
N SER A 2 14.10 21.60 34.13
CA SER A 2 14.79 21.00 32.98
C SER A 2 16.07 21.77 32.64
N THR A 3 17.18 21.08 32.44
CA THR A 3 18.49 21.67 32.07
C THR A 3 18.76 21.46 30.58
N THR A 4 18.25 22.37 29.75
CA THR A 4 18.58 22.40 28.31
C THR A 4 20.01 22.94 28.13
N LYS A 5 20.96 22.08 27.74
CA LYS A 5 22.31 22.52 27.38
C LYS A 5 22.29 23.12 25.98
N ARG A 6 22.61 24.42 25.88
CA ARG A 6 22.86 25.11 24.60
C ARG A 6 24.34 24.94 24.23
N ILE A 7 24.62 24.49 23.02
CA ILE A 7 25.97 24.41 22.46
C ILE A 7 26.12 25.60 21.50
N PHE A 8 27.15 26.41 21.70
CA PHE A 8 27.48 27.58 20.88
C PHE A 8 28.71 27.30 20.02
N ASP A 9 28.72 27.78 18.78
CA ASP A 9 29.93 27.83 17.97
C ASP A 9 30.76 29.11 18.26
N LYS A 10 31.98 29.17 17.73
CA LYS A 10 32.94 30.26 18.00
C LYS A 10 32.63 31.60 17.32
N ARG A 11 31.47 31.77 16.67
CA ARG A 11 31.03 33.03 16.03
C ARG A 11 29.68 33.55 16.53
N GLY A 12 29.03 32.85 17.47
CA GLY A 12 27.90 33.41 18.22
C GLY A 12 26.59 33.57 17.42
N GLU A 13 26.48 32.95 16.24
CA GLU A 13 25.22 32.92 15.49
C GLU A 13 24.49 31.60 15.69
N ILE A 14 23.18 31.68 15.97
CA ILE A 14 22.30 30.53 16.16
C ILE A 14 21.81 30.09 14.78
N ASN A 15 22.57 29.24 14.09
CA ASN A 15 22.13 28.67 12.82
C ASN A 15 21.45 27.32 13.03
N GLY A 16 20.13 27.33 12.88
CA GLY A 16 19.29 26.15 12.61
C GLY A 16 19.07 25.23 13.80
N GLU A 17 17.80 24.98 14.11
CA GLU A 17 17.42 23.84 14.94
C GLU A 17 18.01 22.57 14.33
N TYR A 18 18.85 21.87 15.09
CA TYR A 18 19.26 20.52 14.76
C TYR A 18 18.01 19.65 14.78
N VAL A 19 17.44 19.41 13.59
CA VAL A 19 16.44 18.37 13.39
C VAL A 19 17.22 17.06 13.30
N PRO A 20 17.17 16.17 14.31
CA PRO A 20 17.78 14.86 14.18
C PRO A 20 17.17 14.16 12.97
N ASN A 21 18.03 13.76 12.05
CA ASN A 21 17.68 12.94 10.91
C ASN A 21 16.95 11.69 11.45
N PRO A 22 15.70 11.40 11.06
CA PRO A 22 15.04 10.19 11.51
C PRO A 22 15.82 9.01 10.95
N THR A 23 16.55 8.34 11.84
CA THR A 23 17.18 7.05 11.58
C THR A 23 16.19 6.15 10.85
N THR A 24 16.63 5.63 9.71
CA THR A 24 16.01 4.54 8.96
C THR A 24 15.45 3.49 9.92
N GLY A 25 14.12 3.44 10.06
CA GLY A 25 13.44 2.44 10.90
C GLY A 25 12.23 2.91 11.70
N GLN A 26 11.98 4.22 11.87
CA GLN A 26 10.80 4.67 12.61
C GLN A 26 9.54 4.73 11.73
N ARG A 27 8.75 3.66 11.74
CA ARG A 27 7.34 3.71 11.34
C ARG A 27 6.59 4.59 12.36
N HIS A 28 6.22 5.80 11.96
CA HIS A 28 5.31 6.64 12.75
C HIS A 28 3.90 6.01 12.76
N LEU A 29 3.65 5.11 13.71
CA LEU A 29 2.30 4.77 14.13
C LEU A 29 1.85 5.82 15.16
N LYS A 30 0.99 6.74 14.76
CA LYS A 30 0.26 7.59 15.70
C LYS A 30 -1.13 7.93 15.16
N PHE A 31 -2.09 7.05 15.43
CA PHE A 31 -3.47 7.46 15.66
C PHE A 31 -3.99 6.71 16.89
N GLY A 32 -3.81 7.31 18.06
CA GLY A 32 -4.66 7.03 19.20
C GLY A 32 -5.99 7.78 19.05
N PRO A 33 -7.05 7.38 19.78
CA PRO A 33 -8.34 8.04 19.73
C PRO A 33 -8.22 9.53 20.13
N PRO A 34 -9.04 10.43 19.54
CA PRO A 34 -8.95 11.85 19.82
C PRO A 34 -9.29 12.13 21.28
N GLY A 35 -8.33 12.63 22.05
CA GLY A 35 -8.57 13.17 23.40
C GLY A 35 -7.61 12.76 24.52
N VAL A 36 -6.62 11.89 24.29
CA VAL A 36 -5.66 11.52 25.36
C VAL A 36 -4.40 12.38 25.25
N GLY A 37 -4.29 13.34 26.17
CA GLY A 37 -3.17 14.27 26.29
C GLY A 37 -1.83 13.57 26.50
N ALA A 38 -0.80 14.19 25.94
CA ALA A 38 0.59 13.77 25.89
C ALA A 38 1.32 13.74 27.25
N ASN A 39 0.81 13.03 28.25
CA ASN A 39 1.46 12.87 29.57
C ASN A 39 1.31 11.45 30.10
N VAL A 40 2.02 10.48 29.50
CA VAL A 40 2.29 9.19 30.15
C VAL A 40 3.80 9.09 30.31
N GLU A 41 4.25 9.14 31.57
CA GLU A 41 5.66 9.25 32.00
C GLU A 41 6.38 7.89 32.10
N GLU A 42 5.83 6.83 31.51
CA GLU A 42 6.43 5.50 31.55
C GLU A 42 6.76 5.03 30.12
N PRO A 43 8.04 4.78 29.79
CA PRO A 43 8.36 4.05 28.58
C PRO A 43 7.74 2.65 28.73
N ILE A 44 6.82 2.30 27.84
CA ILE A 44 6.25 0.95 27.76
C ILE A 44 7.44 -0.01 27.58
N GLY A 45 7.80 -0.69 28.66
CA GLY A 45 8.98 -1.54 28.77
C GLY A 45 8.87 -2.88 28.05
N ASP A 46 7.71 -3.16 27.43
CA ASP A 46 7.46 -4.38 26.68
C ASP A 46 7.30 -4.05 25.19
N TYR A 47 8.42 -3.77 24.53
CA TYR A 47 8.52 -4.07 23.11
C TYR A 47 8.51 -5.60 23.00
N HIS A 48 7.33 -6.21 22.98
CA HIS A 48 7.21 -7.57 22.48
C HIS A 48 7.89 -7.59 21.11
N GLN A 49 8.91 -8.45 20.99
CA GLN A 49 9.65 -8.69 19.76
C GLN A 49 8.66 -8.80 18.62
N VAL A 50 8.64 -7.79 17.74
CA VAL A 50 8.03 -7.95 16.43
C VAL A 50 8.87 -9.03 15.76
N PRO A 51 8.28 -10.18 15.37
CA PRO A 51 9.07 -11.25 14.77
C PRO A 51 9.80 -10.69 13.53
N ASP A 52 11.13 -10.83 13.50
CA ASP A 52 12.00 -10.54 12.34
C ASP A 52 11.78 -11.56 11.21
N LYS A 53 10.53 -11.87 10.88
CA LYS A 53 10.20 -12.77 9.79
C LYS A 53 9.48 -11.99 8.71
N ASP A 54 10.02 -12.10 7.51
CA ASP A 54 9.44 -11.71 6.22
C ASP A 54 8.06 -12.33 5.89
N GLU A 55 7.35 -12.86 6.90
CA GLU A 55 6.01 -13.47 6.87
C GLU A 55 5.03 -12.69 7.77
N VAL A 56 5.22 -11.37 7.92
CA VAL A 56 4.23 -10.55 8.62
C VAL A 56 2.99 -10.45 7.72
N ASP A 57 1.96 -11.26 8.02
CA ASP A 57 0.59 -11.00 7.57
C ASP A 57 0.28 -9.54 7.90
N ILE A 58 0.18 -8.72 6.87
CA ILE A 58 -0.11 -7.31 7.08
C ILE A 58 -1.59 -7.28 7.52
N HIS A 59 -1.83 -6.80 8.74
CA HIS A 59 -3.15 -6.72 9.38
C HIS A 59 -3.92 -8.03 9.66
N GLY A 60 -3.27 -9.20 9.69
CA GLY A 60 -3.96 -10.47 10.04
C GLY A 60 -4.98 -10.92 8.99
N GLU A 61 -4.85 -10.40 7.77
CA GLU A 61 -5.70 -10.73 6.62
C GLU A 61 -5.34 -12.08 5.97
N GLY A 62 -4.20 -12.67 6.38
CA GLY A 62 -3.69 -13.94 5.85
C GLY A 62 -3.09 -13.85 4.45
N ILE A 63 -2.63 -12.65 4.06
CA ILE A 63 -2.05 -12.39 2.73
C ILE A 63 -0.60 -11.96 2.91
N SER A 64 0.31 -12.76 2.35
CA SER A 64 1.73 -12.47 2.43
C SER A 64 2.13 -11.32 1.51
N VAL A 65 3.20 -10.62 1.89
CA VAL A 65 3.84 -9.57 1.07
C VAL A 65 4.18 -10.07 -0.33
N GLU A 66 4.62 -11.33 -0.43
CA GLU A 66 4.95 -12.00 -1.69
C GLU A 66 3.73 -12.21 -2.58
N ALA A 67 2.59 -12.59 -2.00
CA ALA A 67 1.34 -12.76 -2.74
C ALA A 67 0.83 -11.41 -3.30
N GLU A 68 0.91 -10.34 -2.51
CA GLU A 68 0.57 -8.98 -2.97
C GLU A 68 1.52 -8.51 -4.08
N ASN A 69 2.84 -8.74 -3.93
CA ASN A 69 3.81 -8.39 -4.95
C ASN A 69 3.58 -9.17 -6.25
N ARG A 70 3.20 -10.46 -6.15
CA ARG A 70 2.80 -11.27 -7.30
C ARG A 70 1.56 -10.69 -7.97
N ASN A 71 0.51 -10.37 -7.21
CA ASN A 71 -0.71 -9.77 -7.76
C ASN A 71 -0.42 -8.42 -8.46
N LEU A 72 0.43 -7.57 -7.86
CA LEU A 72 0.89 -6.33 -8.48
C LEU A 72 1.66 -6.59 -9.79
N ALA A 73 2.56 -7.57 -9.80
CA ALA A 73 3.35 -7.93 -10.98
C ALA A 73 2.48 -8.46 -12.13
N GLU A 74 1.48 -9.28 -11.80
CA GLU A 74 0.50 -9.79 -12.78
C GLU A 74 -0.36 -8.63 -13.32
N LEU A 75 -0.92 -7.76 -12.48
CA LEU A 75 -1.68 -6.59 -12.94
C LEU A 75 -0.84 -5.62 -13.79
N LYS A 76 0.42 -5.39 -13.40
CA LYS A 76 1.37 -4.56 -14.16
C LYS A 76 1.60 -5.17 -15.55
N SER A 77 1.82 -6.48 -15.59
CA SER A 77 2.08 -7.20 -16.84
C SER A 77 0.87 -7.21 -17.77
N LEU A 78 -0.33 -7.42 -17.23
CA LEU A 78 -1.60 -7.26 -17.97
C LEU A 78 -1.72 -5.87 -18.59
N SER A 79 -1.51 -4.82 -17.79
CA SER A 79 -1.58 -3.44 -18.28
C SER A 79 -0.57 -3.16 -19.40
N THR A 80 0.67 -3.64 -19.27
CA THR A 80 1.70 -3.48 -20.31
C THR A 80 1.37 -4.25 -21.58
N ASP A 81 0.81 -5.45 -21.46
CA ASP A 81 0.49 -6.30 -22.62
C ASP A 81 -0.67 -5.72 -23.44
N TYR A 82 -1.71 -5.25 -22.77
CA TYR A 82 -2.81 -4.54 -23.43
C TYR A 82 -2.33 -3.26 -24.11
N ALA A 83 -1.49 -2.45 -23.45
CA ALA A 83 -0.92 -1.24 -24.06
C ALA A 83 -0.09 -1.56 -25.31
N ARG A 84 0.71 -2.63 -25.28
CA ARG A 84 1.49 -3.10 -26.43
C ARG A 84 0.61 -3.60 -27.57
N LYS A 85 -0.46 -4.32 -27.25
CA LYS A 85 -1.39 -4.87 -28.24
C LYS A 85 -2.14 -3.76 -28.97
N GLU A 86 -2.74 -2.82 -28.23
CA GLU A 86 -3.47 -1.69 -28.80
C GLU A 86 -2.57 -0.76 -29.63
N SER A 87 -1.32 -0.53 -29.17
CA SER A 87 -0.35 0.26 -29.92
C SER A 87 0.01 -0.37 -31.27
N LYS A 88 -0.04 -1.71 -31.39
CA LYS A 88 0.22 -2.41 -32.66
C LYS A 88 -1.00 -2.44 -33.57
N GLU A 89 -2.20 -2.49 -32.99
CA GLU A 89 -3.47 -2.59 -33.73
C GLU A 89 -3.98 -1.23 -34.25
N GLY A 90 -3.35 -0.12 -33.87
CA GLY A 90 -3.66 1.21 -34.42
C GLY A 90 -5.03 1.74 -33.99
N THR A 91 -5.61 1.21 -32.92
CA THR A 91 -6.88 1.66 -32.35
C THR A 91 -6.71 3.09 -31.85
N GLY A 92 -7.38 4.03 -32.53
CA GLY A 92 -7.32 5.47 -32.23
C GLY A 92 -7.80 5.84 -30.82
N PRO A 93 -7.60 7.11 -30.41
CA PRO A 93 -7.70 7.60 -29.03
C PRO A 93 -9.11 7.59 -28.38
N HIS A 94 -10.13 7.00 -29.04
CA HIS A 94 -11.53 7.12 -28.63
C HIS A 94 -12.21 5.80 -28.20
N PHE A 95 -11.53 4.65 -28.27
CA PHE A 95 -12.07 3.43 -27.68
C PHE A 95 -11.78 3.39 -26.18
N LYS A 96 -12.72 2.90 -25.37
CA LYS A 96 -12.44 2.50 -23.98
C LYS A 96 -11.36 1.42 -24.04
N THR A 97 -10.12 1.82 -23.85
CA THR A 97 -8.98 0.94 -24.06
C THR A 97 -8.90 -0.07 -22.90
N GLN A 98 -8.76 -1.34 -23.25
CA GLN A 98 -8.47 -2.41 -22.29
C GLN A 98 -7.19 -2.08 -21.52
N ALA A 99 -6.23 -1.41 -22.18
CA ALA A 99 -5.04 -0.88 -21.53
C ALA A 99 -5.35 0.12 -20.39
N ALA A 100 -6.30 1.04 -20.59
CA ALA A 100 -6.70 1.99 -19.55
C ALA A 100 -7.47 1.31 -18.42
N THR A 101 -8.34 0.35 -18.72
CA THR A 101 -9.04 -0.43 -17.69
C THR A 101 -8.05 -1.26 -16.85
N ALA A 102 -7.06 -1.89 -17.49
CA ALA A 102 -6.00 -2.64 -16.80
C ALA A 102 -5.08 -1.74 -15.97
N ALA A 103 -4.69 -0.58 -16.50
CA ALA A 103 -3.94 0.43 -15.75
C ALA A 103 -4.73 0.97 -14.55
N SER A 104 -6.05 1.12 -14.70
CA SER A 104 -6.94 1.52 -13.61
C SER A 104 -7.00 0.44 -12.52
N ALA A 105 -7.15 -0.84 -12.88
CA ALA A 105 -7.11 -1.95 -11.94
C ALA A 105 -5.79 -1.97 -11.15
N LEU A 106 -4.66 -1.85 -11.87
CA LEU A 106 -3.32 -1.75 -11.27
C LEU A 106 -3.22 -0.57 -10.29
N GLY A 107 -3.64 0.62 -10.70
CA GLY A 107 -3.58 1.81 -9.86
C GLY A 107 -4.43 1.70 -8.59
N LYS A 108 -5.61 1.08 -8.69
CA LYS A 108 -6.50 0.84 -7.54
C LYS A 108 -5.87 -0.15 -6.56
N TYR A 109 -5.31 -1.26 -7.06
CA TYR A 109 -4.65 -2.25 -6.20
C TYR A 109 -3.37 -1.68 -5.58
N ALA A 110 -2.53 -0.98 -6.35
CA ALA A 110 -1.31 -0.36 -5.83
C ALA A 110 -1.61 0.74 -4.79
N ALA A 111 -2.73 1.45 -4.90
CA ALA A 111 -3.17 2.39 -3.87
C ALA A 111 -3.56 1.68 -2.58
N ALA A 112 -4.27 0.54 -2.67
CA ALA A 112 -4.61 -0.28 -1.51
C ALA A 112 -3.34 -0.73 -0.76
N ILE A 113 -2.41 -1.37 -1.47
CA ILE A 113 -1.14 -1.85 -0.89
C ILE A 113 -0.27 -0.70 -0.42
N GLY A 114 -0.29 0.45 -1.10
CA GLY A 114 0.43 1.65 -0.70
C GLY A 114 -0.08 2.24 0.62
N GLN A 115 -1.40 2.30 0.80
CA GLN A 115 -2.04 2.74 2.04
C GLN A 115 -1.68 1.81 3.20
N GLU A 116 -1.73 0.51 2.96
CA GLU A 116 -1.43 -0.50 3.95
C GLU A 116 0.05 -0.52 4.38
N ARG A 117 0.95 -0.48 3.39
CA ARG A 117 2.40 -0.54 3.64
C ARG A 117 3.02 0.82 3.96
N LEU A 118 2.23 1.90 3.93
CA LEU A 118 2.67 3.30 4.01
C LEU A 118 3.75 3.62 2.97
N LYS A 119 3.56 3.14 1.73
CA LYS A 119 4.49 3.30 0.61
C LYS A 119 3.81 4.01 -0.55
N ASN A 120 4.60 4.72 -1.36
CA ASN A 120 4.07 5.32 -2.58
C ASN A 120 3.71 4.21 -3.59
N PRO A 121 2.51 4.23 -4.20
CA PRO A 121 2.12 3.25 -5.22
C PRO A 121 3.13 3.14 -6.37
N THR A 122 3.78 4.23 -6.78
CA THR A 122 4.79 4.20 -7.85
C THR A 122 6.06 3.45 -7.44
N GLU A 123 6.46 3.55 -6.16
CA GLU A 123 7.62 2.82 -5.63
C GLU A 123 7.37 1.32 -5.60
N LEU A 124 6.15 0.91 -5.26
CA LEU A 124 5.74 -0.50 -5.25
C LEU A 124 5.85 -1.17 -6.63
N LEU A 125 5.71 -0.39 -7.71
CA LEU A 125 5.69 -0.90 -9.07
C LEU A 125 7.05 -0.98 -9.74
N ARG A 126 8.09 -0.35 -9.16
CA ARG A 126 9.38 -0.14 -9.83
C ARG A 126 10.09 -1.45 -10.16
N ASP A 127 10.24 -2.32 -9.16
CA ASP A 127 11.10 -3.52 -9.24
C ASP A 127 10.31 -4.82 -9.43
N LEU A 128 9.04 -4.73 -9.85
CA LEU A 128 8.21 -5.90 -10.09
C LEU A 128 8.58 -6.61 -11.40
N PRO A 129 8.74 -7.94 -11.38
CA PRO A 129 9.03 -8.73 -12.57
C PRO A 129 7.87 -8.67 -13.56
N HIS A 130 8.17 -8.85 -14.84
CA HIS A 130 7.15 -9.10 -15.84
C HIS A 130 6.75 -10.58 -15.80
N ILE A 131 5.45 -10.85 -15.83
CA ILE A 131 4.89 -12.20 -15.77
C ILE A 131 4.19 -12.47 -17.10
N GLU A 132 4.63 -13.53 -17.78
CA GLU A 132 3.99 -14.00 -19.01
C GLU A 132 2.83 -14.96 -18.69
N ASN A 133 1.87 -15.08 -19.61
CA ASN A 133 0.75 -16.05 -19.55
C ASN A 133 -0.09 -15.97 -18.27
N ILE A 134 -0.60 -14.78 -17.98
CA ILE A 134 -1.38 -14.51 -16.77
C ILE A 134 -2.78 -15.12 -16.88
N ASP A 135 -3.12 -15.99 -15.92
CA ASP A 135 -4.49 -16.47 -15.75
C ASP A 135 -5.34 -15.40 -15.06
N LYS A 136 -6.05 -14.62 -15.88
CA LYS A 136 -6.92 -13.52 -15.44
C LYS A 136 -8.02 -14.00 -14.49
N LYS A 137 -8.58 -15.20 -14.70
CA LYS A 137 -9.66 -15.73 -13.85
C LYS A 137 -9.10 -16.11 -12.48
N ALA A 138 -7.95 -16.77 -12.44
CA ALA A 138 -7.28 -17.09 -11.19
C ALA A 138 -6.88 -15.82 -10.41
N LEU A 139 -6.38 -14.79 -11.10
CA LEU A 139 -6.08 -13.49 -10.48
C LEU A 139 -7.34 -12.83 -9.92
N LEU A 140 -8.44 -12.79 -10.69
CA LEU A 140 -9.72 -12.25 -10.24
C LEU A 140 -10.23 -12.98 -8.99
N ASP A 141 -10.19 -14.31 -8.97
CA ASP A 141 -10.61 -15.11 -7.83
C ASP A 141 -9.75 -14.86 -6.58
N ARG A 142 -8.42 -14.69 -6.75
CA ARG A 142 -7.52 -14.32 -5.65
C ARG A 142 -7.90 -12.95 -5.08
N LEU A 143 -8.09 -11.95 -5.94
CA LEU A 143 -8.45 -10.61 -5.50
C LEU A 143 -9.84 -10.56 -4.85
N LYS A 144 -10.82 -11.33 -5.35
CA LYS A 144 -12.15 -11.46 -4.72
C LYS A 144 -12.08 -12.07 -3.31
N LYS A 145 -11.16 -13.01 -3.07
CA LYS A 145 -10.92 -13.57 -1.73
C LYS A 145 -10.25 -12.56 -0.82
N GLU A 146 -9.26 -11.83 -1.34
CA GLU A 146 -8.55 -10.77 -0.61
C GLU A 146 -9.49 -9.65 -0.17
N VAL A 147 -10.43 -9.21 -1.01
CA VAL A 147 -11.45 -8.23 -0.60
C VAL A 147 -12.21 -8.72 0.64
N LYS A 148 -12.66 -9.97 0.66
CA LYS A 148 -13.43 -10.51 1.79
C LYS A 148 -12.60 -10.55 3.07
N ALA A 149 -11.32 -10.92 2.97
CA ALA A 149 -10.40 -10.92 4.09
C ALA A 149 -10.22 -9.49 4.65
N ARG A 150 -9.89 -8.53 3.78
CA ARG A 150 -9.73 -7.11 4.12
C ARG A 150 -10.98 -6.49 4.71
N GLN A 151 -12.16 -6.75 4.12
CA GLN A 151 -13.44 -6.29 4.66
C GLN A 151 -13.70 -6.84 6.06
N SER A 152 -13.38 -8.11 6.30
CA SER A 152 -13.55 -8.72 7.62
C SER A 152 -12.64 -8.06 8.65
N VAL A 153 -11.38 -7.78 8.30
CA VAL A 153 -10.43 -7.11 9.19
C VAL A 153 -10.86 -5.67 9.45
N GLU A 154 -11.14 -4.88 8.41
CA GLU A 154 -11.60 -3.49 8.55
C GLU A 154 -12.87 -3.38 9.42
N MET A 155 -13.84 -4.28 9.22
CA MET A 155 -15.07 -4.29 10.01
C MET A 155 -14.82 -4.68 11.47
N ASN A 156 -13.90 -5.62 11.72
CA ASN A 156 -13.55 -6.04 13.08
C ASN A 156 -12.74 -4.97 13.82
N GLU A 157 -11.81 -4.29 13.15
CA GLU A 157 -10.94 -3.27 13.75
C GLU A 157 -11.64 -1.91 13.91
N MET A 158 -12.46 -1.50 12.93
CA MET A 158 -13.11 -0.19 12.94
C MET A 158 -14.58 -0.22 13.40
N HIS A 159 -15.14 -1.42 13.59
CA HIS A 159 -16.56 -1.65 13.94
C HIS A 159 -17.56 -0.99 12.99
N LYS A 160 -17.13 -0.67 11.77
CA LYS A 160 -17.96 -0.05 10.72
C LYS A 160 -17.33 -0.30 9.35
N GLU A 161 -18.15 -0.19 8.31
CA GLU A 161 -17.67 -0.21 6.93
C GLU A 161 -16.88 1.07 6.61
N VAL A 162 -15.69 0.90 6.04
CA VAL A 162 -14.77 2.01 5.74
C VAL A 162 -14.87 2.38 4.27
N ARG A 163 -15.60 3.46 3.97
CA ARG A 163 -15.63 4.02 2.61
C ARG A 163 -14.26 4.58 2.25
N GLY A 164 -13.67 4.04 1.18
CA GLY A 164 -12.30 4.37 0.78
C GLY A 164 -11.22 3.67 1.61
N GLY A 165 -11.57 2.59 2.32
CA GLY A 165 -10.62 1.69 2.94
C GLY A 165 -9.80 0.91 1.90
N VAL A 166 -8.84 0.14 2.40
CA VAL A 166 -7.99 -0.75 1.59
C VAL A 166 -8.87 -1.76 0.85
N ALA A 167 -9.86 -2.34 1.55
CA ALA A 167 -10.80 -3.29 0.97
C ALA A 167 -11.59 -2.69 -0.21
N ALA A 168 -12.02 -1.43 -0.09
CA ALA A 168 -12.76 -0.73 -1.15
C ALA A 168 -11.88 -0.45 -2.38
N HIS A 169 -10.59 -0.17 -2.17
CA HIS A 169 -9.63 -0.02 -3.26
C HIS A 169 -9.35 -1.35 -3.97
N VAL A 170 -9.20 -2.45 -3.23
CA VAL A 170 -9.07 -3.79 -3.84
C VAL A 170 -10.36 -4.18 -4.58
N GLN A 171 -11.55 -3.93 -4.03
CA GLN A 171 -12.81 -4.19 -4.72
C GLN A 171 -12.91 -3.40 -6.03
N SER A 172 -12.48 -2.13 -6.03
CA SER A 172 -12.42 -1.33 -7.25
C SER A 172 -11.48 -1.94 -8.30
N ALA A 173 -10.37 -2.57 -7.88
CA ALA A 173 -9.47 -3.28 -8.80
C ALA A 173 -10.12 -4.55 -9.35
N VAL A 174 -10.83 -5.31 -8.50
CA VAL A 174 -11.63 -6.48 -8.90
C VAL A 174 -12.65 -6.11 -9.96
N ASP A 175 -13.45 -5.06 -9.75
CA ASP A 175 -14.51 -4.65 -10.69
C ASP A 175 -13.93 -4.31 -12.08
N LYS A 176 -12.75 -3.67 -12.11
CA LYS A 176 -12.04 -3.35 -13.35
C LYS A 176 -11.48 -4.59 -14.04
N LEU A 177 -10.96 -5.54 -13.27
CA LEU A 177 -10.47 -6.80 -13.82
C LEU A 177 -11.62 -7.68 -14.34
N ASP A 178 -12.77 -7.70 -13.66
CA ASP A 178 -13.97 -8.41 -14.12
C ASP A 178 -14.44 -7.85 -15.47
N GLN A 179 -14.50 -6.51 -15.60
CA GLN A 179 -14.82 -5.85 -16.86
C GLN A 179 -13.89 -6.28 -18.01
N LEU A 180 -12.61 -6.52 -17.75
CA LEU A 180 -11.65 -6.99 -18.75
C LEU A 180 -11.82 -8.46 -19.16
N ILE A 181 -12.49 -9.26 -18.34
CA ILE A 181 -12.72 -10.70 -18.58
C ILE A 181 -14.06 -10.92 -19.29
N GLU A 182 -15.04 -10.04 -19.06
CA GLU A 182 -16.35 -10.08 -19.71
C GLU A 182 -16.34 -9.57 -21.17
N GLU A 183 -15.30 -8.82 -21.57
CA GLU A 183 -15.05 -8.36 -22.96
C GLU A 183 -14.31 -9.40 -23.82
#